data_AF-A0A3A8I2N9-F1
#
_entry.id   AF-A0A3A8I2N9-F1
#
_cell.length_a   1.000
_cell.length_b   1.000
_cell.length_c   1.000
_cell.angle_alpha   90.00
_cell.angle_beta   90.00
_cell.angle_gamma   90.00
#
_symmetry.space_group_name_H-M   'P 1'
#
loop_
_entity.id
_entity.type
_entity.pdbx_description
1 polymer ?
#
loop_
_entity_poly.entity_id
_entity_poly.type
_entity_poly.pdbx_seq_one_letter_code
_entity_poly.pdbx_strand_id
1 'polypeptide(L)'
;MTMRWNKTLAVGAALVLSTACGGVDDQEALESLPDFEGTSLELNADALEQDGAALIAQDLRETEAALDGEGAAMLEGARMEVKALNDALRQALVPLADLVKKTADAQPGDVLVYGPQDRANATFKLAVRKGVGQRYQWKLEARPLGSTDDTAYKLVAAGALKRNGEAHRGRGTLVISLDNLKAVSPSFAGQGKLMMSFAHFGQGSKSLAYRLANFTPNTAQHEAVTGAFVGHKLQPSGVTRVRVLGAYNLGSTATAAKEKVLTSVRHIPGLGGRADLRAWGGDIAANTYYVGSACWDAQEKEQFRVLLQCTDGGRVESCTEVVGSRVGTVQDCRGPELRGDVTPPEGTGDDLSPEPGNPGAPDDVPADVSAEF
;
A
#
# COMPACT_ATOMS: atom_id res chain seq x y z
N MET A 1 44.66 2.94 -54.93
CA MET A 1 45.08 3.63 -53.69
C MET A 1 43.79 3.97 -52.94
N THR A 2 43.49 3.53 -51.73
CA THR A 2 44.30 3.07 -50.60
C THR A 2 43.39 2.27 -49.66
N MET A 3 43.99 1.35 -48.90
CA MET A 3 43.41 0.39 -47.95
C MET A 3 42.24 0.86 -47.07
N ARG A 4 41.34 -0.07 -46.71
CA ARG A 4 40.95 -0.27 -45.30
C ARG A 4 40.82 -1.76 -44.95
N TRP A 5 41.49 -2.11 -43.86
CA TRP A 5 41.58 -3.43 -43.24
C TRP A 5 40.33 -3.79 -42.41
N ASN A 6 40.08 -5.11 -42.36
CA ASN A 6 39.14 -5.86 -41.52
C ASN A 6 39.25 -5.58 -40.02
N LYS A 7 38.13 -5.76 -39.28
CA LYS A 7 38.03 -6.65 -38.10
C LYS A 7 36.59 -7.18 -37.88
N THR A 8 36.41 -8.47 -38.17
CA THR A 8 35.87 -9.54 -37.30
C THR A 8 34.48 -9.40 -36.62
N LEU A 9 33.54 -10.22 -37.13
CA LEU A 9 32.58 -11.13 -36.45
C LEU A 9 32.22 -10.91 -34.98
N ALA A 10 30.91 -10.76 -34.74
CA ALA A 10 30.18 -11.45 -33.66
C ALA A 10 28.76 -11.78 -34.15
N VAL A 11 28.60 -12.98 -34.73
CA VAL A 11 27.29 -13.62 -34.93
C VAL A 11 26.90 -14.20 -33.58
N GLY A 12 26.13 -13.44 -32.79
CA GLY A 12 25.50 -13.91 -31.57
C GLY A 12 24.21 -14.63 -31.94
N ALA A 13 24.23 -15.96 -31.83
CA ALA A 13 23.09 -16.83 -32.08
C ALA A 13 21.89 -16.42 -31.22
N ALA A 14 20.81 -15.96 -31.86
CA ALA A 14 19.49 -15.98 -31.27
C ALA A 14 19.08 -17.45 -31.14
N LEU A 15 19.33 -18.03 -29.96
CA LEU A 15 18.84 -19.34 -29.59
C LEU A 15 17.32 -19.26 -29.45
N VAL A 16 16.64 -19.58 -30.54
CA VAL A 16 15.25 -20.03 -30.55
C VAL A 16 15.21 -21.30 -29.72
N LEU A 17 14.84 -21.19 -28.44
CA LEU A 17 14.47 -22.34 -27.64
C LEU A 17 13.07 -22.78 -28.07
N SER A 18 13.02 -23.65 -29.07
CA SER A 18 11.85 -24.47 -29.35
C SER A 18 11.64 -25.44 -28.18
N THR A 19 10.78 -25.08 -27.23
CA THR A 19 10.23 -26.03 -26.27
C THR A 19 9.08 -26.79 -26.92
N ALA A 20 9.40 -27.96 -27.45
CA ALA A 20 8.44 -28.97 -27.82
C ALA A 20 7.76 -29.54 -26.56
N CYS A 21 6.76 -28.81 -26.04
CA CYS A 21 5.68 -29.22 -25.14
C CYS A 21 4.73 -28.02 -24.99
N GLY A 22 3.99 -27.67 -26.06
CA GLY A 22 2.73 -26.90 -26.05
C GLY A 22 2.50 -25.75 -25.05
N GLY A 23 3.53 -25.02 -24.61
CA GLY A 23 3.39 -23.95 -23.64
C GLY A 23 2.59 -22.79 -24.24
N VAL A 24 1.56 -22.34 -23.51
CA VAL A 24 0.85 -21.10 -23.84
C VAL A 24 1.82 -19.93 -23.60
N ASP A 25 1.96 -19.04 -24.58
CA ASP A 25 2.65 -17.75 -24.36
C ASP A 25 1.76 -16.87 -23.47
N ASP A 26 2.10 -16.81 -22.19
CA ASP A 26 1.31 -16.17 -21.14
C ASP A 26 1.98 -14.92 -20.55
N GLN A 27 3.12 -14.50 -21.09
CA GLN A 27 3.93 -13.39 -20.56
C GLN A 27 3.11 -12.11 -20.37
N GLU A 28 2.25 -11.78 -21.34
CA GLU A 28 1.43 -10.57 -21.27
C GLU A 28 0.41 -10.62 -20.10
N ALA A 29 -0.08 -11.82 -19.78
CA ALA A 29 -0.97 -12.06 -18.65
C ALA A 29 -0.21 -11.98 -17.32
N LEU A 30 1.02 -12.50 -17.26
CA LEU A 30 1.89 -12.39 -16.08
C LEU A 30 2.22 -10.93 -15.74
N GLU A 31 2.62 -10.18 -16.76
CA GLU A 31 2.89 -8.74 -16.67
C GLU A 31 1.62 -7.92 -16.40
N SER A 32 0.43 -8.52 -16.47
CA SER A 32 -0.83 -7.84 -16.16
C SER A 32 -1.25 -7.95 -14.69
N LEU A 33 -0.57 -8.80 -13.91
CA LEU A 33 -0.83 -8.93 -12.49
C LEU A 33 -0.21 -7.75 -11.73
N PRO A 34 -0.82 -7.28 -10.65
CA PRO A 34 -0.21 -6.28 -9.79
C PRO A 34 1.02 -6.84 -9.09
N ASP A 35 2.01 -5.99 -8.87
CA ASP A 35 3.18 -6.27 -8.04
C ASP A 35 3.19 -5.38 -6.79
N PHE A 36 4.00 -5.77 -5.82
CA PHE A 36 4.06 -5.04 -4.55
C PHE A 36 4.59 -3.61 -4.72
N GLU A 37 5.53 -3.39 -5.64
CA GLU A 37 6.09 -2.06 -5.93
C GLU A 37 5.02 -1.10 -6.45
N GLY A 38 4.19 -1.54 -7.40
CA GLY A 38 3.12 -0.71 -7.97
C GLY A 38 1.97 -0.43 -7.00
N THR A 39 1.75 -1.32 -6.03
CA THR A 39 0.59 -1.25 -5.14
C THR A 39 0.95 -1.04 -3.66
N SER A 40 2.11 -0.52 -3.29
CA SER A 40 2.47 -0.26 -1.88
C SER A 40 2.45 1.22 -1.55
N LEU A 41 2.04 1.58 -0.32
CA LEU A 41 2.21 2.94 0.21
C LEU A 41 3.63 3.10 0.79
N GLU A 42 4.19 4.30 0.64
CA GLU A 42 5.56 4.61 1.08
C GLU A 42 5.58 5.90 1.90
N LEU A 43 6.07 5.82 3.13
CA LEU A 43 6.23 6.97 4.04
C LEU A 43 7.66 7.49 4.12
N ASN A 44 8.64 6.68 3.71
CA ASN A 44 10.05 7.04 3.60
C ASN A 44 10.53 6.58 2.22
N ALA A 45 11.12 7.48 1.44
CA ALA A 45 11.58 7.18 0.08
C ALA A 45 13.06 6.73 0.02
N ASP A 46 13.78 6.76 1.15
CA ASP A 46 15.18 6.33 1.23
C ASP A 46 15.36 4.82 1.41
N ALA A 47 14.26 4.04 1.39
CA ALA A 47 14.31 2.61 1.19
C ALA A 47 14.85 2.35 -0.23
N LEU A 48 16.17 2.11 -0.31
CA LEU A 48 16.97 1.95 -1.51
C LEU A 48 16.23 1.19 -2.62
N GLU A 49 16.29 1.65 -3.86
CA GLU A 49 15.65 1.03 -5.05
C GLU A 49 16.19 -0.37 -5.43
N GLN A 50 16.85 -1.09 -4.53
CA GLN A 50 17.30 -2.47 -4.75
C GLN A 50 16.39 -3.44 -4.01
N ASP A 51 15.63 -4.20 -4.79
CA ASP A 51 14.69 -5.25 -4.41
C ASP A 51 13.35 -4.78 -3.83
N GLY A 52 12.40 -4.51 -4.74
CA GLY A 52 10.95 -4.48 -4.47
C GLY A 52 10.38 -5.78 -3.85
N ALA A 53 11.23 -6.76 -3.55
CA ALA A 53 10.93 -7.96 -2.77
C ALA A 53 11.74 -8.07 -1.44
N ALA A 54 12.91 -7.44 -1.31
CA ALA A 54 13.79 -7.62 -0.14
C ALA A 54 13.77 -6.43 0.84
N LEU A 55 13.08 -5.33 0.52
CA LEU A 55 12.82 -4.29 1.50
C LEU A 55 11.51 -4.53 2.27
N ILE A 56 11.44 -4.75 3.58
CA ILE A 56 12.43 -5.13 4.59
C ILE A 56 11.59 -5.76 5.74
N ALA A 57 11.87 -7.00 6.14
CA ALA A 57 11.45 -7.52 7.45
C ALA A 57 12.64 -7.61 8.44
N GLN A 58 13.85 -7.26 7.98
CA GLN A 58 15.10 -7.26 8.75
C GLN A 58 15.57 -5.84 9.17
N ASP A 59 15.89 -4.89 8.28
CA ASP A 59 16.10 -3.46 8.65
C ASP A 59 14.85 -2.76 9.24
N LEU A 60 13.64 -3.31 9.08
CA LEU A 60 12.41 -2.79 9.71
C LEU A 60 12.26 -3.32 11.14
N ARG A 61 12.90 -4.46 11.48
CA ARG A 61 13.13 -4.87 12.89
C ARG A 61 14.23 -4.03 13.53
N GLU A 62 15.23 -3.60 12.77
CA GLU A 62 16.21 -2.60 13.24
C GLU A 62 15.55 -1.22 13.41
N THR A 63 14.56 -0.88 12.57
CA THR A 63 13.74 0.31 12.74
C THR A 63 12.79 0.17 13.94
N GLU A 64 12.15 -0.99 14.16
CA GLU A 64 11.35 -1.25 15.38
C GLU A 64 12.20 -1.14 16.67
N ALA A 65 13.48 -1.54 16.63
CA ALA A 65 14.42 -1.34 17.75
C ALA A 65 14.96 0.10 17.87
N ALA A 66 14.90 0.90 16.80
CA ALA A 66 15.25 2.32 16.80
C ALA A 66 14.03 3.24 17.07
N LEU A 67 12.81 2.71 17.03
CA LEU A 67 11.57 3.40 17.35
C LEU A 67 11.26 3.42 18.86
N ASP A 68 12.26 3.10 19.70
CA ASP A 68 12.28 3.28 21.17
C ASP A 68 12.26 4.77 21.59
N GLY A 69 11.29 5.53 21.08
CA GLY A 69 10.99 6.91 21.51
C GLY A 69 11.88 8.02 20.93
N GLU A 70 12.70 7.75 19.91
CA GLU A 70 13.52 8.78 19.25
C GLU A 70 12.89 9.40 17.97
N GLY A 71 11.87 8.74 17.39
CA GLY A 71 11.13 9.24 16.23
C GLY A 71 10.03 10.24 16.57
N ALA A 72 9.59 11.04 15.59
CA ALA A 72 8.47 11.96 15.79
C ALA A 72 7.20 11.19 16.22
N ALA A 73 6.71 11.44 17.44
CA ALA A 73 5.64 10.64 18.08
C ALA A 73 4.34 10.59 17.24
N MET A 74 4.13 11.58 16.38
CA MET A 74 2.97 11.69 15.49
C MET A 74 3.09 10.88 14.20
N LEU A 75 4.29 10.39 13.86
CA LEU A 75 4.59 9.60 12.66
C LEU A 75 4.46 8.09 12.90
N GLU A 76 4.71 7.65 14.13
CA GLU A 76 4.72 6.22 14.52
C GLU A 76 3.41 5.51 14.15
N GLY A 77 2.27 6.09 14.51
CA GLY A 77 0.95 5.55 14.18
C GLY A 77 0.75 5.34 12.67
N ALA A 78 1.10 6.34 11.86
CA ALA A 78 0.97 6.23 10.40
C ALA A 78 1.89 5.14 9.82
N ARG A 79 3.11 4.99 10.36
CA ARG A 79 4.04 3.93 9.96
C ARG A 79 3.50 2.54 10.27
N MET A 80 2.94 2.35 11.45
CA MET A 80 2.31 1.08 11.83
C MET A 80 1.18 0.70 10.88
N GLU A 81 0.29 1.65 10.53
CA GLU A 81 -0.82 1.40 9.62
C GLU A 81 -0.37 1.09 8.19
N VAL A 82 0.59 1.86 7.66
CA VAL A 82 1.16 1.58 6.33
C VAL A 82 1.89 0.24 6.31
N LYS A 83 2.61 -0.12 7.38
CA LYS A 83 3.26 -1.42 7.53
C LYS A 83 2.22 -2.55 7.52
N ALA A 84 1.16 -2.44 8.33
CA ALA A 84 0.10 -3.45 8.38
C ALA A 84 -0.59 -3.63 7.02
N LEU A 85 -0.89 -2.53 6.32
CA LEU A 85 -1.43 -2.57 4.95
C LEU A 85 -0.48 -3.30 3.99
N ASN A 86 0.79 -2.90 3.97
CA ASN A 86 1.80 -3.45 3.07
C ASN A 86 2.10 -4.93 3.36
N ASP A 87 2.12 -5.34 4.63
CA ASP A 87 2.29 -6.74 5.01
C ASP A 87 1.13 -7.60 4.49
N ALA A 88 -0.10 -7.08 4.56
CA ALA A 88 -1.27 -7.76 4.02
C ALA A 88 -1.23 -7.89 2.49
N LEU A 89 -0.89 -6.79 1.81
CA LEU A 89 -0.71 -6.78 0.35
C LEU A 89 0.32 -7.82 -0.07
N ARG A 90 1.47 -7.85 0.61
CA ARG A 90 2.50 -8.85 0.35
C ARG A 90 1.95 -10.25 0.50
N GLN A 91 1.33 -10.57 1.64
CA GLN A 91 0.75 -11.89 1.90
C GLN A 91 -0.28 -12.31 0.83
N ALA A 92 -1.08 -11.37 0.31
CA ALA A 92 -2.07 -11.64 -0.73
C ALA A 92 -1.46 -11.79 -2.13
N LEU A 93 -0.36 -11.09 -2.44
CA LEU A 93 0.31 -11.15 -3.74
C LEU A 93 1.24 -12.37 -3.88
N VAL A 94 1.80 -12.91 -2.79
CA VAL A 94 2.71 -14.07 -2.90
C VAL A 94 2.03 -15.29 -3.55
N PRO A 95 0.77 -15.67 -3.23
CA PRO A 95 0.06 -16.73 -3.95
C PRO A 95 0.01 -16.53 -5.46
N LEU A 96 -0.18 -15.29 -5.93
CA LEU A 96 -0.16 -14.98 -7.36
C LEU A 96 1.22 -15.27 -7.95
N ALA A 97 2.27 -14.72 -7.34
CA ALA A 97 3.65 -14.86 -7.79
C ALA A 97 4.15 -16.32 -7.81
N ASP A 98 3.62 -17.19 -6.95
CA ASP A 98 3.98 -18.61 -6.94
C ASP A 98 3.19 -19.43 -7.97
N LEU A 99 1.89 -19.13 -8.15
CA LEU A 99 1.04 -19.82 -9.13
C LEU A 99 1.54 -19.60 -10.56
N VAL A 100 1.98 -18.39 -10.88
CA VAL A 100 2.48 -18.03 -12.22
C VAL A 100 3.83 -18.66 -12.59
N LYS A 101 4.52 -19.30 -11.64
CA LYS A 101 5.72 -20.10 -11.95
C LYS A 101 5.37 -21.44 -12.60
N LYS A 102 4.08 -21.78 -12.66
CA LYS A 102 3.56 -22.98 -13.31
C LYS A 102 3.00 -22.63 -14.68
N THR A 103 2.94 -23.62 -15.56
CA THR A 103 2.29 -23.48 -16.87
C THR A 103 0.79 -23.25 -16.67
N ALA A 104 0.25 -22.28 -17.41
CA ALA A 104 -1.18 -22.02 -17.44
C ALA A 104 -1.94 -23.04 -18.31
N ASP A 105 -3.14 -23.38 -17.89
CA ASP A 105 -4.14 -24.05 -18.71
C ASP A 105 -5.01 -23.00 -19.43
N ALA A 106 -4.99 -23.00 -20.76
CA ALA A 106 -5.86 -22.13 -21.54
C ALA A 106 -7.31 -22.63 -21.51
N GLN A 107 -8.24 -21.69 -21.34
CA GLN A 107 -9.68 -21.92 -21.28
C GLN A 107 -10.42 -21.02 -22.28
N PRO A 108 -11.67 -21.35 -22.67
CA PRO A 108 -12.47 -20.51 -23.55
C PRO A 108 -12.60 -19.06 -23.05
N GLY A 109 -12.63 -18.10 -23.97
CA GLY A 109 -12.81 -16.68 -23.66
C GLY A 109 -11.52 -15.95 -23.25
N ASP A 110 -10.37 -16.39 -23.76
CA ASP A 110 -9.04 -15.85 -23.48
C ASP A 110 -8.69 -15.84 -21.99
N VAL A 111 -9.05 -16.93 -21.31
CA VAL A 111 -8.78 -17.14 -19.88
C VAL A 111 -7.62 -18.11 -19.71
N LEU A 112 -6.64 -17.73 -18.89
CA LEU A 112 -5.53 -18.56 -18.46
C LEU A 112 -5.72 -18.93 -17.00
N VAL A 113 -5.62 -20.22 -16.68
CA VAL A 113 -5.78 -20.74 -15.32
C VAL A 113 -4.48 -21.33 -14.82
N TYR A 114 -4.03 -20.87 -13.65
CA TYR A 114 -2.84 -21.36 -12.96
C TYR A 114 -3.24 -22.12 -11.70
N GLY A 115 -2.64 -23.29 -11.49
CA GLY A 115 -3.00 -24.19 -10.39
C GLY A 115 -4.11 -25.17 -10.77
N PRO A 116 -4.72 -25.87 -9.80
CA PRO A 116 -4.66 -25.63 -8.36
C PRO A 116 -3.31 -25.92 -7.71
N GLN A 117 -2.98 -25.21 -6.62
CA GLN A 117 -1.76 -25.41 -5.86
C GLN A 117 -1.99 -25.25 -4.36
N ASP A 118 -1.50 -26.22 -3.58
CA ASP A 118 -1.52 -26.15 -2.13
C ASP A 118 -0.47 -25.14 -1.61
N ARG A 119 -0.90 -24.31 -0.65
CA ARG A 119 -0.02 -23.36 0.04
C ARG A 119 -0.50 -23.16 1.47
N ALA A 120 0.42 -23.38 2.41
CA ALA A 120 0.18 -23.25 3.85
C ALA A 120 -1.04 -24.06 4.31
N ASN A 121 -2.23 -23.47 4.30
CA ASN A 121 -3.47 -24.01 4.84
C ASN A 121 -4.67 -23.92 3.88
N ALA A 122 -4.44 -23.65 2.59
CA ALA A 122 -5.47 -23.67 1.56
C ALA A 122 -4.91 -24.13 0.19
N THR A 123 -5.80 -24.49 -0.72
CA THR A 123 -5.50 -24.77 -2.13
C THR A 123 -5.97 -23.58 -2.97
N PHE A 124 -5.07 -22.99 -3.76
CA PHE A 124 -5.32 -21.78 -4.54
C PHE A 124 -5.38 -22.05 -6.04
N LYS A 125 -6.15 -21.24 -6.76
CA LYS A 125 -6.23 -21.22 -8.22
C LYS A 125 -6.37 -19.77 -8.69
N LEU A 126 -5.56 -19.39 -9.66
CA LEU A 126 -5.59 -18.06 -10.29
C LEU A 126 -6.18 -18.19 -11.68
N ALA A 127 -7.11 -17.31 -12.04
CA ALA A 127 -7.59 -17.17 -13.40
C ALA A 127 -7.35 -15.75 -13.89
N VAL A 128 -6.77 -15.59 -15.08
CA VAL A 128 -6.49 -14.31 -15.73
C VAL A 128 -7.19 -14.28 -17.08
N ARG A 129 -8.04 -13.30 -17.31
CA ARG A 129 -8.74 -13.06 -18.58
C ARG A 129 -8.08 -11.91 -19.32
N LYS A 130 -7.71 -12.15 -20.57
CA LYS A 130 -7.28 -11.12 -21.51
C LYS A 130 -8.50 -10.45 -22.12
N GLY A 131 -8.59 -9.14 -21.96
CA GLY A 131 -9.59 -8.29 -22.57
C GLY A 131 -9.05 -7.49 -23.76
N VAL A 132 -9.90 -6.62 -24.30
CA VAL A 132 -9.52 -5.72 -25.41
C VAL A 132 -8.74 -4.51 -24.91
N GLY A 133 -7.79 -4.03 -25.72
CA GLY A 133 -7.06 -2.78 -25.46
C GLY A 133 -6.16 -2.85 -24.22
N GLN A 134 -5.40 -3.94 -24.07
CA GLN A 134 -4.47 -4.19 -22.95
C GLN A 134 -5.15 -4.17 -21.57
N ARG A 135 -6.44 -4.52 -21.52
CA ARG A 135 -7.18 -4.70 -20.27
C ARG A 135 -7.12 -6.16 -19.86
N TYR A 136 -6.81 -6.37 -18.60
CA TYR A 136 -6.70 -7.68 -17.99
C TYR A 136 -7.51 -7.71 -16.73
N GLN A 137 -8.12 -8.85 -16.45
CA GLN A 137 -8.87 -9.09 -15.23
C GLN A 137 -8.38 -10.39 -14.64
N TRP A 138 -8.28 -10.47 -13.33
CA TRP A 138 -7.82 -11.66 -12.66
C TRP A 138 -8.62 -11.92 -11.39
N LYS A 139 -8.69 -13.18 -11.02
CA LYS A 139 -9.26 -13.62 -9.76
C LYS A 139 -8.43 -14.72 -9.14
N LEU A 140 -8.27 -14.64 -7.83
CA LEU A 140 -7.67 -15.65 -6.99
C LEU A 140 -8.78 -16.30 -6.17
N GLU A 141 -8.93 -17.60 -6.36
CA GLU A 141 -9.87 -18.43 -5.62
C GLU A 141 -9.09 -19.38 -4.71
N ALA A 142 -9.64 -19.67 -3.54
CA ALA A 142 -9.05 -20.62 -2.60
C ALA A 142 -10.12 -21.57 -2.03
N ARG A 143 -9.74 -22.80 -1.72
CA ARG A 143 -10.57 -23.80 -1.03
C ARG A 143 -9.81 -24.43 0.14
N PRO A 144 -10.49 -25.11 1.09
CA PRO A 144 -9.81 -25.78 2.19
C PRO A 144 -8.76 -26.77 1.70
N LEU A 145 -7.63 -26.84 2.41
CA LEU A 145 -6.53 -27.74 2.06
C LEU A 145 -7.02 -29.19 2.00
N GLY A 146 -6.64 -29.91 0.94
CA GLY A 146 -7.03 -31.31 0.73
C GLY A 146 -8.48 -31.51 0.27
N SER A 147 -9.27 -30.44 0.14
CA SER A 147 -10.57 -30.53 -0.52
C SER A 147 -10.40 -30.84 -2.01
N THR A 148 -11.20 -31.76 -2.52
CA THR A 148 -11.34 -32.06 -3.97
C THR A 148 -12.62 -31.49 -4.56
N ASP A 149 -13.46 -30.87 -3.74
CA ASP A 149 -14.71 -30.25 -4.16
C ASP A 149 -14.42 -28.91 -4.85
N ASP A 150 -14.76 -28.80 -6.13
CA ASP A 150 -14.60 -27.57 -6.91
C ASP A 150 -15.65 -26.51 -6.57
N THR A 151 -16.74 -26.88 -5.88
CA THR A 151 -17.72 -25.92 -5.38
C THR A 151 -17.25 -25.24 -4.08
N ALA A 152 -16.18 -25.75 -3.45
CA ALA A 152 -15.62 -25.20 -2.21
C ALA A 152 -14.71 -23.97 -2.42
N TYR A 153 -14.47 -23.56 -3.67
CA TYR A 153 -13.68 -22.36 -3.97
C TYR A 153 -14.42 -21.10 -3.55
N LYS A 154 -13.73 -20.27 -2.76
CA LYS A 154 -14.13 -18.90 -2.43
C LYS A 154 -13.22 -17.91 -3.12
N LEU A 155 -13.80 -16.81 -3.56
CA LEU A 155 -13.06 -15.71 -4.17
C LEU A 155 -12.33 -14.90 -3.09
N VAL A 156 -10.99 -15.01 -3.03
CA VAL A 156 -10.18 -14.39 -1.98
C VAL A 156 -9.56 -13.07 -2.44
N ALA A 157 -9.26 -12.92 -3.72
CA ALA A 157 -8.85 -11.66 -4.30
C ALA A 157 -9.28 -11.56 -5.77
N ALA A 158 -9.42 -10.34 -6.26
CA ALA A 158 -9.68 -10.07 -7.67
C ALA A 158 -9.12 -8.69 -8.04
N GLY A 159 -8.91 -8.46 -9.33
CA GLY A 159 -8.47 -7.16 -9.79
C GLY A 159 -8.52 -7.02 -11.30
N ALA A 160 -8.20 -5.82 -11.74
CA ALA A 160 -8.08 -5.49 -13.15
C ALA A 160 -6.90 -4.56 -13.39
N LEU A 161 -6.25 -4.69 -14.54
CA LEU A 161 -5.18 -3.80 -14.99
C LEU A 161 -5.38 -3.45 -16.46
N LYS A 162 -5.50 -2.15 -16.75
CA LYS A 162 -5.24 -1.61 -18.07
C LYS A 162 -3.77 -1.21 -18.14
N ARG A 163 -2.95 -2.00 -18.85
CA ARG A 163 -1.52 -1.75 -18.98
C ARG A 163 -1.24 -0.48 -19.78
N ASN A 164 -0.09 0.15 -19.50
CA ASN A 164 0.42 1.30 -20.25
C ASN A 164 1.62 0.96 -21.16
N GLY A 165 1.96 -0.33 -21.29
CA GLY A 165 3.10 -0.84 -22.06
C GLY A 165 4.26 -1.33 -21.19
N GLU A 166 4.34 -0.94 -19.93
CA GLU A 166 5.31 -1.48 -18.96
C GLU A 166 4.72 -2.69 -18.22
N ALA A 167 5.58 -3.57 -17.69
CA ALA A 167 5.16 -4.73 -16.90
C ALA A 167 4.58 -4.26 -15.56
N HIS A 168 3.44 -4.81 -15.14
CA HIS A 168 2.75 -4.51 -13.88
C HIS A 168 2.29 -3.04 -13.72
N ARG A 169 2.52 -2.18 -14.71
CA ARG A 169 2.20 -0.75 -14.68
C ARG A 169 0.99 -0.43 -15.56
N GLY A 170 0.30 0.64 -15.19
CA GLY A 170 -0.96 1.05 -15.79
C GLY A 170 -1.96 1.56 -14.76
N ARG A 171 -3.25 1.42 -15.06
CA ARG A 171 -4.36 1.79 -14.18
C ARG A 171 -5.19 0.57 -13.83
N GLY A 172 -5.54 0.40 -12.58
CA GLY A 172 -6.18 -0.82 -12.15
C GLY A 172 -6.82 -0.77 -10.77
N THR A 173 -7.41 -1.90 -10.42
CA THR A 173 -8.05 -2.14 -9.13
C THR A 173 -7.60 -3.48 -8.58
N LEU A 174 -7.64 -3.59 -7.26
CA LEU A 174 -7.40 -4.83 -6.54
C LEU A 174 -8.32 -4.88 -5.33
N VAL A 175 -8.88 -6.05 -5.06
CA VAL A 175 -9.69 -6.31 -3.88
C VAL A 175 -9.23 -7.60 -3.25
N ILE A 176 -9.10 -7.61 -1.92
CA ILE A 176 -8.74 -8.76 -1.11
C ILE A 176 -9.81 -8.92 -0.02
N SER A 177 -10.37 -10.13 0.11
CA SER A 177 -11.23 -10.51 1.22
C SER A 177 -10.51 -11.49 2.15
N LEU A 178 -10.08 -10.97 3.29
CA LEU A 178 -9.50 -11.77 4.36
C LEU A 178 -10.55 -12.65 5.04
N ASP A 179 -11.82 -12.23 5.04
CA ASP A 179 -12.94 -13.04 5.52
C ASP A 179 -13.15 -14.31 4.67
N ASN A 180 -13.12 -14.17 3.34
CA ASN A 180 -13.23 -15.33 2.44
C ASN A 180 -12.03 -16.27 2.59
N LEU A 181 -10.82 -15.72 2.75
CA LEU A 181 -9.63 -16.51 3.02
C LEU A 181 -9.76 -17.26 4.35
N LYS A 182 -10.12 -16.56 5.44
CA LYS A 182 -10.33 -17.18 6.75
C LYS A 182 -11.38 -18.28 6.73
N ALA A 183 -12.42 -18.14 5.91
CA ALA A 183 -13.47 -19.15 5.81
C ALA A 183 -13.01 -20.47 5.16
N VAL A 184 -11.95 -20.46 4.35
CA VAL A 184 -11.34 -21.69 3.80
C VAL A 184 -10.06 -22.10 4.54
N SER A 185 -9.54 -21.18 5.35
CA SER A 185 -8.28 -21.30 6.08
C SER A 185 -8.47 -20.74 7.50
N PRO A 186 -9.11 -21.51 8.41
CA PRO A 186 -9.54 -20.98 9.72
C PRO A 186 -8.41 -20.51 10.64
N SER A 187 -7.17 -20.97 10.41
CA SER A 187 -6.00 -20.50 11.16
C SER A 187 -5.44 -19.16 10.66
N PHE A 188 -6.00 -18.59 9.58
CA PHE A 188 -5.65 -17.25 9.13
C PHE A 188 -6.09 -16.20 10.15
N ALA A 189 -5.15 -15.37 10.60
CA ALA A 189 -5.35 -14.43 11.70
C ALA A 189 -6.06 -13.12 11.30
N GLY A 190 -6.03 -12.78 10.01
CA GLY A 190 -6.61 -11.55 9.49
C GLY A 190 -8.13 -11.60 9.33
N GLN A 191 -8.73 -10.44 9.10
CA GLN A 191 -10.17 -10.28 8.85
C GLN A 191 -10.46 -9.03 8.01
N GLY A 192 -11.68 -8.95 7.50
CA GLY A 192 -12.19 -7.81 6.74
C GLY A 192 -11.76 -7.82 5.28
N LYS A 193 -11.79 -6.62 4.68
CA LYS A 193 -11.54 -6.41 3.25
C LYS A 193 -10.65 -5.20 2.99
N LEU A 194 -9.77 -5.34 2.01
CA LEU A 194 -8.98 -4.27 1.42
C LEU A 194 -9.44 -4.11 -0.02
N MET A 195 -9.86 -2.92 -0.40
CA MET A 195 -10.23 -2.56 -1.77
C MET A 195 -9.33 -1.41 -2.20
N MET A 196 -8.80 -1.44 -3.40
CA MET A 196 -7.93 -0.38 -3.87
C MET A 196 -8.09 -0.08 -5.35
N SER A 197 -7.71 1.14 -5.71
CA SER A 197 -7.41 1.54 -7.07
C SER A 197 -6.01 2.15 -7.12
N PHE A 198 -5.36 1.99 -8.27
CA PHE A 198 -4.01 2.48 -8.50
C PHE A 198 -3.84 3.03 -9.91
N ALA A 199 -2.97 4.01 -10.04
CA ALA A 199 -2.54 4.55 -11.32
C ALA A 199 -1.04 4.82 -11.31
N HIS A 200 -0.37 4.33 -12.35
CA HIS A 200 1.03 4.57 -12.62
C HIS A 200 1.19 5.64 -13.70
N PHE A 201 2.18 6.49 -13.49
CA PHE A 201 2.53 7.60 -14.37
C PHE A 201 4.02 7.48 -14.73
N GLY A 202 4.44 8.21 -15.77
CA GLY A 202 5.80 8.12 -16.29
C GLY A 202 6.88 8.22 -15.20
N GLN A 203 8.02 7.56 -15.46
CA GLN A 203 9.19 7.49 -14.57
C GLN A 203 8.94 6.79 -13.22
N GLY A 204 7.87 6.01 -13.06
CA GLY A 204 7.60 5.27 -11.82
C GLY A 204 6.82 6.04 -10.76
N SER A 205 6.25 7.20 -11.12
CA SER A 205 5.30 7.90 -10.25
C SER A 205 4.03 7.06 -10.08
N LYS A 206 3.44 7.04 -8.88
CA LYS A 206 2.21 6.28 -8.60
C LYS A 206 1.24 7.04 -7.71
N SER A 207 -0.03 6.73 -7.86
CA SER A 207 -1.16 7.26 -7.10
C SER A 207 -2.05 6.10 -6.67
N LEU A 208 -2.38 6.05 -5.38
CA LEU A 208 -3.02 4.92 -4.73
C LEU A 208 -4.18 5.41 -3.85
N ALA A 209 -5.29 4.68 -3.90
CA ALA A 209 -6.43 4.88 -3.02
C ALA A 209 -6.92 3.53 -2.52
N TYR A 210 -7.02 3.37 -1.20
CA TYR A 210 -7.51 2.19 -0.52
C TYR A 210 -8.75 2.55 0.26
N ARG A 211 -9.73 1.66 0.22
CA ARG A 211 -10.80 1.56 1.18
C ARG A 211 -10.57 0.30 2.01
N LEU A 212 -10.79 0.41 3.31
CA LEU A 212 -10.65 -0.66 4.28
C LEU A 212 -12.00 -0.86 4.97
N ALA A 213 -12.43 -2.11 5.09
CA ALA A 213 -13.67 -2.46 5.78
C ALA A 213 -13.37 -3.52 6.84
N ASN A 214 -13.44 -3.12 8.11
CA ASN A 214 -13.11 -3.95 9.28
C ASN A 214 -11.79 -4.73 9.11
N PHE A 215 -10.80 -4.08 8.50
CA PHE A 215 -9.60 -4.73 7.98
C PHE A 215 -8.50 -4.80 9.03
N THR A 216 -7.92 -5.99 9.20
CA THR A 216 -6.63 -6.17 9.87
C THR A 216 -5.94 -7.42 9.33
N PRO A 217 -4.62 -7.38 9.04
CA PRO A 217 -3.88 -8.57 8.64
C PRO A 217 -3.71 -9.58 9.79
N ASN A 218 -3.78 -9.12 11.03
CA ASN A 218 -3.60 -9.95 12.22
C ASN A 218 -4.33 -9.33 13.42
N THR A 219 -5.45 -9.94 13.78
CA THR A 219 -6.29 -9.52 14.91
C THR A 219 -5.59 -9.54 16.27
N ALA A 220 -4.48 -10.28 16.41
CA ALA A 220 -3.70 -10.30 17.65
C ALA A 220 -2.71 -9.14 17.77
N GLN A 221 -2.36 -8.48 16.66
CA GLN A 221 -1.34 -7.43 16.61
C GLN A 221 -1.92 -6.05 16.30
N HIS A 222 -2.98 -5.99 15.48
CA HIS A 222 -3.55 -4.76 14.98
C HIS A 222 -5.06 -4.76 15.15
N GLU A 223 -5.59 -3.63 15.63
CA GLU A 223 -7.02 -3.38 15.64
C GLU A 223 -7.54 -3.25 14.21
N ALA A 224 -8.80 -3.63 14.01
CA ALA A 224 -9.42 -3.56 12.69
C ALA A 224 -9.76 -2.11 12.32
N VAL A 225 -9.34 -1.70 11.11
CA VAL A 225 -9.58 -0.35 10.59
C VAL A 225 -10.70 -0.36 9.57
N THR A 226 -11.60 0.62 9.66
CA THR A 226 -12.57 0.97 8.62
C THR A 226 -12.33 2.42 8.23
N GLY A 227 -11.95 2.65 6.98
CA GLY A 227 -11.54 3.97 6.51
C GLY A 227 -10.90 3.94 5.12
N ALA A 228 -10.22 5.02 4.77
CA ALA A 228 -9.57 5.24 3.50
C ALA A 228 -8.11 5.61 3.70
N PHE A 229 -7.22 4.93 2.98
CA PHE A 229 -5.81 5.30 2.91
C PHE A 229 -5.54 5.80 1.51
N VAL A 230 -4.93 6.97 1.37
CA VAL A 230 -4.58 7.52 0.05
C VAL A 230 -3.12 7.93 0.04
N GLY A 231 -2.47 7.84 -1.11
CA GLY A 231 -1.11 8.31 -1.20
C GLY A 231 -0.55 8.33 -2.60
N HIS A 232 0.59 8.97 -2.76
CA HIS A 232 1.34 8.99 -4.00
C HIS A 232 2.84 9.06 -3.76
N LYS A 233 3.58 8.64 -4.78
CA LYS A 233 5.03 8.84 -4.92
C LYS A 233 5.28 9.53 -6.25
N LEU A 234 6.07 10.60 -6.22
CA LEU A 234 6.53 11.30 -7.40
C LEU A 234 7.95 10.86 -7.75
N GLN A 235 8.19 10.59 -9.02
CA GLN A 235 9.50 10.37 -9.59
C GLN A 235 9.82 11.49 -10.59
N PRO A 236 11.08 11.95 -10.69
CA PRO A 236 12.28 11.38 -10.04
C PRO A 236 12.56 11.94 -8.63
N SER A 237 11.68 12.80 -8.08
CA SER A 237 11.97 13.52 -6.82
C SER A 237 11.89 12.64 -5.56
N GLY A 238 11.27 11.47 -5.64
CA GLY A 238 11.01 10.59 -4.50
C GLY A 238 10.07 11.16 -3.44
N VAL A 239 9.42 12.30 -3.70
CA VAL A 239 8.48 12.91 -2.75
C VAL A 239 7.28 11.99 -2.58
N THR A 240 6.94 11.68 -1.33
CA THR A 240 5.74 10.91 -1.00
C THR A 240 4.78 11.73 -0.17
N ARG A 241 3.49 11.50 -0.39
CA ARG A 241 2.45 11.94 0.54
C ARG A 241 1.45 10.84 0.74
N VAL A 242 1.02 10.67 1.98
CA VAL A 242 0.13 9.60 2.39
C VAL A 242 -0.81 10.14 3.45
N ARG A 243 -2.08 9.76 3.38
CA ARG A 243 -3.06 10.00 4.42
C ARG A 243 -3.67 8.68 4.87
N VAL A 244 -3.61 8.41 6.17
CA VAL A 244 -4.07 7.15 6.78
C VAL A 244 -4.86 7.40 8.05
N LEU A 245 -5.78 6.49 8.33
CA LEU A 245 -6.55 6.45 9.57
C LEU A 245 -6.08 5.25 10.40
N GLY A 246 -5.74 5.48 11.67
CA GLY A 246 -5.36 4.41 12.59
C GLY A 246 -6.04 4.55 13.95
N ALA A 247 -5.95 3.49 14.75
CA ALA A 247 -6.34 3.50 16.16
C ALA A 247 -5.09 3.41 17.03
N TYR A 248 -4.75 4.47 17.74
CA TYR A 248 -3.54 4.51 18.57
C TYR A 248 -3.72 5.36 19.82
N ASN A 249 -2.88 5.08 20.82
CA ASN A 249 -2.87 5.81 22.07
C ASN A 249 -1.94 7.02 21.93
N LEU A 250 -2.46 8.24 22.00
CA LEU A 250 -1.63 9.43 22.03
C LEU A 250 -0.90 9.52 23.38
N GLY A 251 0.41 9.72 23.40
CA GLY A 251 1.19 9.77 24.66
C GLY A 251 0.75 10.84 25.68
N SER A 252 -0.19 11.72 25.33
CA SER A 252 -0.78 12.76 26.17
C SER A 252 -2.17 12.40 26.73
N THR A 253 -2.66 11.17 26.56
CA THR A 253 -4.00 10.75 27.03
C THR A 253 -3.94 9.96 28.33
N ALA A 254 -5.09 9.84 29.00
CA ALA A 254 -5.18 9.45 30.40
C ALA A 254 -5.13 7.93 30.62
N THR A 255 -5.50 7.12 29.63
CA THR A 255 -5.61 5.67 29.74
C THR A 255 -4.97 4.95 28.54
N ALA A 256 -5.28 3.67 28.37
CA ALA A 256 -4.86 2.88 27.21
C ALA A 256 -5.93 2.84 26.11
N ALA A 257 -7.02 3.60 26.25
CA ALA A 257 -8.05 3.69 25.23
C ALA A 257 -7.48 4.39 24.00
N LYS A 258 -7.58 3.74 22.84
CA LYS A 258 -7.02 4.27 21.60
C LYS A 258 -7.94 5.34 21.00
N GLU A 259 -7.33 6.43 20.55
CA GLU A 259 -7.96 7.42 19.71
C GLU A 259 -8.02 6.96 18.26
N LYS A 260 -9.05 7.38 17.54
CA LYS A 260 -9.01 7.39 16.08
C LYS A 260 -8.19 8.57 15.65
N VAL A 261 -7.21 8.34 14.78
CA VAL A 261 -6.38 9.42 14.31
C VAL A 261 -6.12 9.34 12.82
N LEU A 262 -6.47 10.42 12.16
CA LEU A 262 -6.25 10.65 10.75
C LEU A 262 -4.98 11.47 10.60
N THR A 263 -3.99 10.93 9.88
CA THR A 263 -2.68 11.55 9.72
C THR A 263 -2.39 11.74 8.24
N SER A 264 -2.06 12.96 7.83
CA SER A 264 -1.42 13.25 6.54
C SER A 264 0.07 13.40 6.75
N VAL A 265 0.86 12.64 6.01
CA VAL A 265 2.31 12.60 6.05
C VAL A 265 2.84 13.06 4.70
N ARG A 266 3.83 13.94 4.73
CA ARG A 266 4.64 14.34 3.59
C ARG A 266 6.10 14.06 3.87
N HIS A 267 6.76 13.35 2.97
CA HIS A 267 8.20 13.09 3.03
C HIS A 267 8.91 13.62 1.79
N ILE A 268 10.05 14.27 1.99
CA ILE A 268 10.92 14.79 0.93
C ILE A 268 12.33 14.22 1.15
N PRO A 269 12.83 13.39 0.22
CA PRO A 269 14.17 12.81 0.32
C PRO A 269 15.25 13.84 0.61
N GLY A 270 16.16 13.51 1.52
CA GLY A 270 17.26 14.38 1.93
C GLY A 270 16.89 15.61 2.78
N LEU A 271 15.60 15.90 2.99
CA LEU A 271 15.14 16.98 3.89
C LEU A 271 14.49 16.45 5.17
N GLY A 272 13.75 15.35 5.08
CA GLY A 272 12.91 14.81 6.15
C GLY A 272 11.43 14.90 5.80
N GLY A 273 10.58 15.16 6.78
CA GLY A 273 9.14 15.16 6.53
C GLY A 273 8.32 15.89 7.58
N ARG A 274 7.01 15.90 7.33
CA ARG A 274 6.00 16.51 8.20
C ARG A 274 4.80 15.60 8.28
N ALA A 275 4.22 15.49 9.46
CA ALA A 275 2.94 14.87 9.72
C ALA A 275 2.00 15.91 10.31
N ASP A 276 0.78 15.99 9.78
CA ASP A 276 -0.34 16.73 10.35
C ASP A 276 -1.44 15.73 10.71
N LEU A 277 -2.01 15.85 11.90
CA LEU A 277 -2.99 14.89 12.41
C LEU A 277 -4.24 15.53 12.96
N ARG A 278 -5.31 14.72 12.99
CA ARG A 278 -6.54 14.96 13.73
C ARG A 278 -6.92 13.71 14.51
N ALA A 279 -7.08 13.81 15.83
CA ALA A 279 -7.42 12.70 16.70
C ALA A 279 -8.75 12.92 17.45
N TRP A 280 -9.54 11.86 17.61
CA TRP A 280 -10.83 11.89 18.32
C TRP A 280 -11.22 10.52 18.89
N GLY A 281 -12.19 10.50 19.81
CA GLY A 281 -12.62 9.28 20.51
C GLY A 281 -11.59 8.80 21.54
N GLY A 282 -11.71 7.55 22.00
CA GLY A 282 -10.81 7.03 23.03
C GLY A 282 -10.93 7.82 24.34
N ASP A 283 -9.79 8.34 24.81
CA ASP A 283 -9.71 9.20 25.99
C ASP A 283 -10.06 10.67 25.71
N ILE A 284 -10.20 11.05 24.43
CA ILE A 284 -10.59 12.41 24.06
C ILE A 284 -12.08 12.60 24.38
N ALA A 285 -12.36 13.60 25.22
CA ALA A 285 -13.72 13.91 25.65
C ALA A 285 -14.64 14.18 24.46
N ALA A 286 -15.91 13.79 24.59
CA ALA A 286 -16.93 14.08 23.59
C ALA A 286 -16.99 15.59 23.28
N ASN A 287 -17.22 15.92 22.00
CA ASN A 287 -17.21 17.29 21.45
C ASN A 287 -15.84 17.99 21.48
N THR A 288 -14.75 17.24 21.70
CA THR A 288 -13.39 17.73 21.58
C THR A 288 -12.58 16.84 20.64
N TYR A 289 -11.51 17.41 20.08
CA TYR A 289 -10.56 16.69 19.25
C TYR A 289 -9.18 17.31 19.41
N TYR A 290 -8.14 16.53 19.12
CA TYR A 290 -6.78 17.07 19.01
C TYR A 290 -6.41 17.29 17.55
N VAL A 291 -5.64 18.34 17.30
CA VAL A 291 -4.91 18.54 16.05
C VAL A 291 -3.44 18.71 16.36
N GLY A 292 -2.58 18.17 15.52
CA GLY A 292 -1.15 18.23 15.76
C GLY A 292 -0.36 18.35 14.48
N SER A 293 0.85 18.87 14.62
CA SER A 293 1.85 18.83 13.57
C SER A 293 3.18 18.41 14.19
N ALA A 294 3.93 17.59 13.46
CA ALA A 294 5.31 17.30 13.76
C ALA A 294 6.14 17.32 12.48
N CYS A 295 7.40 17.73 12.56
CA CYS A 295 8.35 17.56 11.46
C CYS A 295 9.67 17.02 11.97
N TRP A 296 10.32 16.25 11.10
CA TRP A 296 11.60 15.61 11.34
C TRP A 296 12.55 15.96 10.21
N ASP A 297 13.85 15.90 10.49
CA ASP A 297 14.88 16.05 9.47
C ASP A 297 15.20 14.72 8.77
N ALA A 298 16.17 14.74 7.85
CA ALA A 298 16.59 13.55 7.11
C ALA A 298 17.23 12.46 7.99
N GLN A 299 17.54 12.76 9.26
CA GLN A 299 17.98 11.77 10.25
C GLN A 299 16.81 11.27 11.10
N GLU A 300 15.57 11.58 10.70
CA GLU A 300 14.33 11.29 11.42
C GLU A 300 14.23 11.93 12.81
N LYS A 301 15.11 12.90 13.12
CA LYS A 301 15.07 13.59 14.39
C LYS A 301 13.96 14.64 14.40
N GLU A 302 13.05 14.55 15.37
CA GLU A 302 12.00 15.54 15.59
C GLU A 302 12.61 16.94 15.81
N GLN A 303 12.21 17.90 14.97
CA GLN A 303 12.65 19.31 15.04
C GLN A 303 11.54 20.22 15.56
N PHE A 304 10.30 19.90 15.21
CA PHE A 304 9.13 20.61 15.68
C PHE A 304 7.98 19.66 15.95
N ARG A 305 7.25 19.94 17.02
CA ARG A 305 6.00 19.27 17.36
C ARG A 305 5.08 20.25 18.07
N VAL A 306 3.78 20.13 17.87
CA VAL A 306 2.75 20.79 18.67
C VAL A 306 1.48 19.94 18.66
N LEU A 307 0.77 19.89 19.80
CA LEU A 307 -0.57 19.33 19.89
C LEU A 307 -1.51 20.40 20.44
N LEU A 308 -2.66 20.59 19.79
CA LEU A 308 -3.68 21.55 20.15
C LEU A 308 -4.98 20.83 20.47
N GLN A 309 -5.65 21.23 21.53
CA GLN A 309 -6.98 20.81 21.92
C GLN A 309 -8.03 21.76 21.36
N CYS A 310 -8.96 21.18 20.61
CA CYS A 310 -10.03 21.89 19.94
C CYS A 310 -11.39 21.42 20.48
N THR A 311 -12.39 22.28 20.29
CA THR A 311 -13.81 21.94 20.50
C THR A 311 -14.49 21.84 19.14
N ASP A 312 -15.48 20.95 19.02
CA ASP A 312 -16.21 20.75 17.76
C ASP A 312 -16.85 22.06 17.26
N GLY A 313 -16.69 22.34 15.96
CA GLY A 313 -17.14 23.59 15.34
C GLY A 313 -16.25 24.81 15.62
N GLY A 314 -15.24 24.68 16.48
CA GLY A 314 -14.18 25.66 16.66
C GLY A 314 -13.22 25.69 15.46
N ARG A 315 -12.59 26.84 15.20
CA ARG A 315 -11.51 26.92 14.22
C ARG A 315 -10.19 26.52 14.86
N VAL A 316 -9.23 26.04 14.07
CA VAL A 316 -7.91 25.60 14.57
C VAL A 316 -7.19 26.71 15.34
N GLU A 317 -7.38 27.97 14.95
CA GLU A 317 -6.76 29.14 15.61
C GLU A 317 -7.33 29.41 17.02
N SER A 318 -8.49 28.81 17.35
CA SER A 318 -9.11 28.91 18.68
C SER A 318 -8.72 27.76 19.62
N CYS A 319 -7.93 26.80 19.13
CA CYS A 319 -7.52 25.64 19.92
C CYS A 319 -6.44 26.00 20.92
N THR A 320 -6.47 25.35 22.08
CA THR A 320 -5.50 25.57 23.16
C THR A 320 -4.37 24.56 23.07
N GLU A 321 -3.14 25.00 23.16
CA GLU A 321 -1.99 24.09 23.19
C GLU A 321 -2.06 23.13 24.39
N VAL A 322 -1.83 21.85 24.13
CA VAL A 322 -1.68 20.84 25.18
C VAL A 322 -0.34 21.06 25.87
N VAL A 323 -0.38 21.27 27.19
CA VAL A 323 0.81 21.61 28.00
C VAL A 323 1.93 20.60 27.77
N GLY A 324 3.13 21.09 27.45
CA GLY A 324 4.31 20.25 27.22
C GLY A 324 4.35 19.54 25.88
N SER A 325 3.38 19.77 24.99
CA SER A 325 3.37 19.16 23.65
C SER A 325 4.35 19.81 22.66
N ARG A 326 4.75 21.07 22.90
CA ARG A 326 5.57 21.81 21.95
C ARG A 326 7.05 21.44 22.03
N VAL A 327 7.61 21.15 20.86
CA VAL A 327 9.05 21.06 20.60
C VAL A 327 9.37 22.06 19.49
N GLY A 328 10.42 22.86 19.67
CA GLY A 328 10.87 23.81 18.65
C GLY A 328 9.79 24.77 18.13
N THR A 329 9.98 25.21 16.90
CA THR A 329 9.11 26.13 16.17
C THR A 329 8.90 25.62 14.74
N VAL A 330 7.83 26.04 14.09
CA VAL A 330 7.56 25.66 12.69
C VAL A 330 8.70 26.02 11.72
N GLN A 331 9.55 27.00 12.08
CA GLN A 331 10.70 27.40 11.27
C GLN A 331 11.82 26.36 11.27
N ASP A 332 11.82 25.47 12.27
CA ASP A 332 12.78 24.37 12.39
C ASP A 332 12.49 23.22 11.41
N CYS A 333 11.31 23.22 10.78
CA CYS A 333 11.03 22.32 9.65
C CYS A 333 11.90 22.67 8.43
N ARG A 334 12.61 21.66 7.92
CA ARG A 334 13.58 21.83 6.83
C ARG A 334 12.88 21.96 5.48
N GLY A 335 12.97 23.15 4.90
CA GLY A 335 12.43 23.47 3.58
C GLY A 335 11.06 24.17 3.65
N PRO A 336 10.80 25.13 2.76
CA PRO A 336 9.58 25.95 2.80
C PRO A 336 8.31 25.12 2.62
N GLU A 337 8.42 23.97 1.95
CA GLU A 337 7.34 23.02 1.71
C GLU A 337 6.85 22.28 2.95
N LEU A 338 7.68 22.16 3.99
CA LEU A 338 7.32 21.54 5.26
C LEU A 338 6.90 22.60 6.31
N ARG A 339 7.14 23.88 6.01
CA ARG A 339 6.73 25.01 6.85
C ARG A 339 5.30 25.42 6.53
N GLY A 340 4.62 26.02 7.50
CA GLY A 340 3.26 26.53 7.36
C GLY A 340 2.39 26.17 8.56
N ASP A 341 1.20 26.75 8.59
CA ASP A 341 0.23 26.53 9.67
C ASP A 341 -0.16 25.06 9.80
N VAL A 342 -0.66 24.68 10.97
CA VAL A 342 -1.19 23.32 11.24
C VAL A 342 -2.38 23.09 10.30
N THR A 343 -2.24 22.14 9.37
CA THR A 343 -3.28 21.81 8.38
C THR A 343 -3.73 20.36 8.61
N PRO A 344 -4.55 20.11 9.64
CA PRO A 344 -4.96 18.76 9.97
C PRO A 344 -5.84 18.19 8.85
N PRO A 345 -5.76 16.88 8.56
CA PRO A 345 -6.69 16.26 7.63
C PRO A 345 -8.12 16.32 8.20
N GLU A 346 -9.10 16.56 7.31
CA GLU A 346 -10.50 16.72 7.67
C GLU A 346 -11.30 15.43 7.49
N GLY A 347 -12.54 15.43 7.99
CA GLY A 347 -13.49 14.33 7.81
C GLY A 347 -13.35 13.19 8.81
N THR A 348 -13.94 12.05 8.46
CA THR A 348 -14.04 10.83 9.28
C THR A 348 -13.01 9.77 8.90
N GLY A 349 -12.10 10.10 7.98
CA GLY A 349 -11.06 9.20 7.49
C GLY A 349 -11.52 8.21 6.43
N ASP A 350 -12.65 8.45 5.76
CA ASP A 350 -13.22 7.68 4.64
C ASP A 350 -13.07 8.39 3.28
N ASP A 351 -12.49 9.59 3.27
CA ASP A 351 -12.27 10.40 2.08
C ASP A 351 -11.13 9.87 1.20
N LEU A 352 -11.48 9.48 -0.02
CA LEU A 352 -10.56 9.00 -1.06
C LEU A 352 -9.98 10.12 -1.93
N SER A 353 -10.25 11.40 -1.62
CA SER A 353 -9.70 12.52 -2.36
C SER A 353 -8.16 12.47 -2.36
N PRO A 354 -7.50 12.60 -3.52
CA PRO A 354 -6.05 12.53 -3.60
C PRO A 354 -5.36 13.61 -2.77
N GLU A 355 -4.22 13.26 -2.14
CA GLU A 355 -3.37 14.23 -1.44
C GLU A 355 -2.84 15.33 -2.39
N PRO A 356 -2.58 16.56 -1.91
CA PRO A 356 -2.10 17.64 -2.78
C PRO A 356 -0.78 17.29 -3.49
N GLY A 357 -0.66 17.65 -4.76
CA GLY A 357 0.52 17.32 -5.58
C GLY A 357 0.46 15.94 -6.24
N ASN A 358 -0.65 15.21 -6.09
CA ASN A 358 -0.87 13.94 -6.77
C ASN A 358 -0.74 14.06 -8.30
N PRO A 359 -0.05 13.12 -8.99
CA PRO A 359 0.18 13.19 -10.44
C PRO A 359 -1.09 12.93 -11.27
N GLY A 360 -2.13 12.38 -10.65
CA GLY A 360 -3.43 12.11 -11.25
C GLY A 360 -4.21 11.08 -10.45
N ALA A 361 -5.53 11.24 -10.37
CA ALA A 361 -6.38 10.31 -9.64
C ALA A 361 -6.34 8.90 -10.27
N PRO A 362 -6.32 7.84 -9.44
CA PRO A 362 -6.62 6.50 -9.89
C PRO A 362 -8.10 6.38 -10.27
N ASP A 363 -8.50 5.22 -10.78
CA ASP A 363 -9.91 4.93 -11.05
C ASP A 363 -10.69 4.79 -9.72
N ASP A 364 -12.02 4.63 -9.79
CA ASP A 364 -12.82 4.47 -8.58
C ASP A 364 -12.46 3.19 -7.81
N VAL A 365 -12.37 3.30 -6.48
CA VAL A 365 -12.11 2.15 -5.61
C VAL A 365 -13.34 1.23 -5.59
N PRO A 366 -13.19 -0.08 -5.90
CA PRO A 366 -14.30 -1.03 -5.83
C PRO A 366 -14.97 -1.09 -4.45
N ALA A 367 -16.24 -1.51 -4.42
CA ALA A 367 -16.98 -1.68 -3.17
C ALA A 367 -16.86 -3.10 -2.58
N ASP A 368 -16.58 -4.12 -3.41
CA ASP A 368 -16.45 -5.51 -2.96
C ASP A 368 -15.68 -6.36 -3.99
N VAL A 369 -15.39 -7.62 -3.65
CA VAL A 369 -14.84 -8.63 -4.56
C VAL A 369 -15.96 -9.18 -5.46
N SER A 370 -15.78 -9.15 -6.78
CA SER A 370 -16.75 -9.67 -7.76
C SER A 370 -16.25 -10.92 -8.46
N ALA A 371 -17.12 -11.93 -8.59
CA ALA A 371 -16.81 -13.18 -9.27
C ALA A 371 -16.85 -13.08 -10.81
N GLU A 372 -17.43 -11.99 -11.33
CA GLU A 372 -17.58 -11.71 -12.75
C GLU A 372 -16.26 -11.21 -13.34
N PHE A 373 -15.95 -11.70 -14.55
CA PHE A 373 -14.96 -11.10 -15.44
C PHE A 373 -15.63 -10.01 -16.28
#